data_AF-A0A9E4IMG7-F1
#
_entry.id   AF-A0A9E4IMG7-F1
#
_cell.length_a   1.000
_cell.length_b   1.000
_cell.length_c   1.000
_cell.angle_alpha   90.00
_cell.angle_beta   90.00
_cell.angle_gamma   90.00
#
_symmetry.space_group_name_H-M   'P 1'
#
loop_
_entity.id
_entity.type
_entity.pdbx_description
1 polymer ?
#
loop_
_entity_poly.entity_id
_entity_poly.type
_entity_poly.pdbx_seq_one_letter_code
_entity_poly.pdbx_strand_id
1 'polypeptide(L)'
;MTHRGQETDGTPDLAGHVRAIAALNARFVDKAEEVLDLAGQVRPPTIDGLPEGYTYGVSRYADVILEQAFPDRFHDLQSALEQFRPTLDELRAGGGGRTVFVRRFDDSLGDMLHGGQRVWGSQNITIEKRIGFDGDAEPVSKVRGHEIDMFGSGSLAQPFPGVAVEMEWNNKDPFFDRDLINFQALHHEGAIAVGVIVTRGPELQSLISGVIRSRDGGFKYGSSSTHWDKLIPRVNLGGGGECPLLFVGIEPGRISGIDLAFEVRAMLDEADELRATWRESYSHWGDAKPAYDALRRQALGLMPPAVDIHRRGR
;
A
#
# COMPACT_ATOMS: atom_id res chain seq x y z
N MET A 1 30.20 68.23 45.92
CA MET A 1 30.37 67.03 45.09
C MET A 1 29.01 66.67 44.53
N THR A 2 28.86 66.79 43.22
CA THR A 2 27.61 66.64 42.47
C THR A 2 27.29 65.15 42.26
N HIS A 3 26.09 64.74 42.68
CA HIS A 3 25.48 63.47 42.29
C HIS A 3 24.98 63.59 40.84
N ARG A 4 25.44 62.70 39.94
CA ARG A 4 24.76 62.39 38.67
C ARG A 4 24.26 60.94 38.77
N GLY A 5 22.96 60.76 38.87
CA GLY A 5 22.30 59.49 38.53
C GLY A 5 22.08 59.46 37.01
N GLN A 6 22.47 58.37 36.37
CA GLN A 6 22.00 58.01 35.03
C GLN A 6 20.80 57.10 35.20
N GLU A 7 19.62 57.57 34.81
CA GLU A 7 18.46 56.72 34.55
C GLU A 7 18.64 56.09 33.17
N THR A 8 18.73 54.76 33.11
CA THR A 8 18.56 54.01 31.88
C THR A 8 17.10 53.59 31.78
N ASP A 9 16.34 54.30 30.96
CA ASP A 9 14.99 53.92 30.52
C ASP A 9 15.09 52.68 29.64
N GLY A 10 14.85 51.52 30.24
CA GLY A 10 14.83 50.21 29.59
C GLY A 10 13.43 49.62 29.66
N THR A 11 12.44 50.30 29.08
CA THR A 11 11.13 49.69 28.84
C THR A 11 11.32 48.56 27.81
N PRO A 12 11.03 47.28 28.16
CA PRO A 12 11.17 46.20 27.20
C PRO A 12 10.16 46.40 26.07
N ASP A 13 10.63 46.26 24.82
CA ASP A 13 9.79 46.34 23.61
C ASP A 13 8.79 45.17 23.59
N LEU A 14 7.69 45.34 24.33
CA LEU A 14 6.57 44.40 24.37
C LEU A 14 5.93 44.25 22.99
N ALA A 15 5.93 45.30 22.17
CA ALA A 15 5.33 45.27 20.85
C ALA A 15 6.16 44.42 19.86
N GLY A 16 7.48 44.41 19.99
CA GLY A 16 8.38 43.51 19.27
C GLY A 16 8.19 42.05 19.68
N HIS A 17 8.07 41.77 20.98
CA HIS A 17 7.82 40.42 21.50
C HIS A 17 6.45 39.87 21.07
N VAL A 18 5.39 40.69 21.14
CA VAL A 18 4.04 40.28 20.70
C VAL A 18 4.02 40.00 19.20
N ARG A 19 4.73 40.79 18.38
CA ARG A 19 4.87 40.52 16.93
C ARG A 19 5.67 39.26 16.63
N ALA A 20 6.73 38.99 17.38
CA ALA A 20 7.51 37.76 17.25
C ALA A 20 6.69 36.53 17.64
N ILE A 21 5.94 36.59 18.74
CA ILE A 21 5.02 35.51 19.16
C ILE A 21 3.89 35.32 18.14
N ALA A 22 3.31 36.40 17.61
CA ALA A 22 2.27 36.32 16.58
C ALA A 22 2.80 35.72 15.27
N ALA A 23 4.02 36.08 14.85
CA ALA A 23 4.66 35.50 13.67
C ALA A 23 5.06 34.03 13.88
N LEU A 24 5.49 33.66 15.09
CA LEU A 24 5.76 32.27 15.45
C LEU A 24 4.46 31.46 15.43
N ASN A 25 3.40 31.98 16.06
CA ASN A 25 2.08 31.35 16.08
C ASN A 25 1.49 31.24 14.67
N ALA A 26 1.62 32.25 13.81
CA ALA A 26 1.18 32.18 12.41
C ALA A 26 1.93 31.07 11.64
N ARG A 27 3.25 30.96 11.82
CA ARG A 27 4.05 29.87 11.22
C ARG A 27 3.68 28.48 11.77
N PHE A 28 3.30 28.40 13.05
CA PHE A 28 2.81 27.17 13.66
C PHE A 28 1.39 26.81 13.19
N VAL A 29 0.54 27.81 12.98
CA VAL A 29 -0.83 27.64 12.45
C VAL A 29 -0.79 27.24 10.99
N ASP A 30 0.04 27.87 10.15
CA ASP A 30 0.20 27.48 8.74
C ASP A 30 0.72 26.04 8.60
N LYS A 31 1.68 25.63 9.46
CA LYS A 31 2.14 24.22 9.51
C LYS A 31 1.11 23.25 10.09
N ALA A 32 0.24 23.71 10.98
CA ALA A 32 -0.82 22.88 11.55
C ALA A 32 -2.02 22.74 10.60
N GLU A 33 -2.31 23.76 9.78
CA GLU A 33 -3.36 23.72 8.75
C GLU A 33 -2.99 22.79 7.58
N GLU A 34 -1.71 22.67 7.21
CA GLU A 34 -1.24 21.66 6.24
C GLU A 34 -1.26 20.22 6.78
N VAL A 35 -1.42 20.02 8.09
CA VAL A 35 -1.39 18.72 8.78
C VAL A 35 -2.69 18.46 9.55
N LEU A 36 -3.81 19.03 9.09
CA LEU A 36 -5.13 18.62 9.59
C LEU A 36 -5.53 17.30 8.91
N ASP A 37 -5.30 16.19 9.62
CA ASP A 37 -5.87 14.88 9.25
C ASP A 37 -7.40 14.95 9.40
N LEU A 38 -8.08 15.25 8.29
CA LEU A 38 -9.50 15.01 8.15
C LEU A 38 -9.71 13.50 8.28
N ALA A 39 -10.13 13.10 9.48
CA ALA A 39 -10.10 11.72 9.96
C ALA A 39 -10.48 10.69 8.88
N GLY A 40 -9.50 9.89 8.47
CA GLY A 40 -9.70 8.73 7.60
C GLY A 40 -9.50 8.95 6.11
N GLN A 41 -9.12 10.16 5.68
CA GLN A 41 -8.64 10.37 4.32
C GLN A 41 -7.25 9.76 4.12
N VAL A 42 -7.03 9.12 2.97
CA VAL A 42 -5.70 8.69 2.54
C VAL A 42 -4.91 9.90 2.04
N ARG A 43 -3.71 10.07 2.60
CA ARG A 43 -2.77 11.15 2.27
C ARG A 43 -1.37 10.60 1.97
N PRO A 44 -0.47 11.39 1.35
CA PRO A 44 0.92 11.01 1.22
C PRO A 44 1.58 10.76 2.60
N PRO A 45 2.66 9.97 2.67
CA PRO A 45 3.46 9.82 3.88
C PRO A 45 3.98 11.15 4.40
N THR A 46 4.09 11.25 5.72
CA THR A 46 4.71 12.35 6.47
C THR A 46 6.14 12.09 6.88
N ILE A 47 6.57 10.83 6.80
CA ILE A 47 7.93 10.39 7.09
C ILE A 47 8.74 10.21 5.80
N ASP A 48 10.06 10.29 5.94
CA ASP A 48 11.01 9.97 4.89
C ASP A 48 11.46 8.49 4.97
N GLY A 49 12.34 8.06 4.06
CA GLY A 49 13.00 6.76 4.15
C GLY A 49 12.15 5.55 3.73
N LEU A 50 10.94 5.77 3.22
CA LEU A 50 10.18 4.70 2.56
C LEU A 50 10.87 4.27 1.25
N PRO A 51 10.97 2.95 0.97
CA PRO A 51 11.65 2.45 -0.23
C PRO A 51 11.11 3.02 -1.55
N GLU A 52 11.99 3.26 -2.52
CA GLU A 52 11.58 3.71 -3.85
C GLU A 52 10.93 2.62 -4.71
N GLY A 53 10.19 3.06 -5.74
CA GLY A 53 9.45 2.20 -6.66
C GLY A 53 8.06 1.81 -6.15
N TYR A 54 7.52 2.57 -5.21
CA TYR A 54 6.19 2.36 -4.65
C TYR A 54 5.42 3.68 -4.61
N THR A 55 4.11 3.58 -4.76
CA THR A 55 3.17 4.64 -4.37
C THR A 55 2.72 4.36 -2.94
N TYR A 56 2.75 5.37 -2.08
CA TYR A 56 2.35 5.23 -0.68
C TYR A 56 1.13 6.08 -0.33
N GLY A 57 0.33 5.56 0.60
CA GLY A 57 -0.83 6.23 1.14
C GLY A 57 -0.95 5.93 2.61
N VAL A 58 -1.35 6.90 3.40
CA VAL A 58 -1.41 6.81 4.85
C VAL A 58 -2.75 7.32 5.34
N SER A 59 -3.33 6.68 6.35
CA SER A 59 -4.41 7.25 7.15
C SER A 59 -4.03 7.27 8.63
N ARG A 60 -4.49 8.29 9.38
CA ARG A 60 -4.34 8.37 10.84
C ARG A 60 -2.90 8.21 11.33
N TYR A 61 -1.97 8.83 10.62
CA TYR A 61 -0.53 8.84 10.96
C TYR A 61 0.08 7.44 11.13
N ALA A 62 -0.41 6.44 10.40
CA ALA A 62 0.10 5.06 10.48
C ALA A 62 1.61 4.96 10.26
N ASP A 63 2.15 5.78 9.37
CA ASP A 63 3.58 5.91 9.10
C ASP A 63 4.37 6.41 10.31
N VAL A 64 3.90 7.47 10.99
CA VAL A 64 4.51 7.97 12.23
C VAL A 64 4.43 6.95 13.35
N ILE A 65 3.30 6.24 13.48
CA ILE A 65 3.14 5.18 14.48
C ILE A 65 4.14 4.04 14.22
N LEU A 66 4.28 3.61 12.97
CA LEU A 66 5.26 2.60 12.59
C LEU A 66 6.69 3.06 12.90
N GLU A 67 7.07 4.25 12.47
CA GLU A 67 8.43 4.78 12.65
C GLU A 67 8.79 4.98 14.12
N GLN A 68 7.89 5.58 14.91
CA GLN A 68 8.22 6.04 16.27
C GLN A 68 7.90 5.01 17.35
N ALA A 69 6.81 4.25 17.20
CA ALA A 69 6.38 3.29 18.22
C ALA A 69 6.75 1.84 17.87
N PHE A 70 6.92 1.50 16.60
CA PHE A 70 7.29 0.15 16.15
C PHE A 70 8.51 0.14 15.20
N PRO A 71 9.61 0.84 15.53
CA PRO A 71 10.74 1.05 14.60
C PRO A 71 11.34 -0.26 14.06
N ASP A 72 11.42 -1.30 14.89
CA ASP A 72 11.91 -2.61 14.48
C ASP A 72 11.00 -3.26 13.42
N ARG A 73 9.67 -3.19 13.62
CA ARG A 73 8.69 -3.70 12.63
C ARG A 73 8.67 -2.86 11.37
N PHE A 74 8.89 -1.55 11.50
CA PHE A 74 8.98 -0.66 10.35
C PHE A 74 10.23 -0.97 9.51
N HIS A 75 11.39 -1.14 10.14
CA HIS A 75 12.62 -1.53 9.47
C HIS A 75 12.51 -2.90 8.79
N ASP A 76 11.86 -3.87 9.44
CA ASP A 76 11.55 -5.16 8.85
C ASP A 76 10.71 -5.00 7.56
N LEU A 77 9.64 -4.18 7.61
CA LEU A 77 8.80 -3.90 6.45
C LEU A 77 9.58 -3.19 5.33
N GLN A 78 10.41 -2.20 5.65
CA GLN A 78 11.27 -1.52 4.67
C GLN A 78 12.21 -2.52 4.00
N SER A 79 12.87 -3.38 4.77
CA SER A 79 13.78 -4.41 4.26
C SER A 79 13.07 -5.40 3.34
N ALA A 80 11.87 -5.85 3.72
CA ALA A 80 11.05 -6.74 2.89
C ALA A 80 10.65 -6.08 1.57
N LEU A 81 10.21 -4.82 1.60
CA LEU A 81 9.87 -4.04 0.41
C LEU A 81 11.10 -3.80 -0.48
N GLU A 82 12.25 -3.43 0.09
CA GLU A 82 13.49 -3.22 -0.68
C GLU A 82 13.94 -4.46 -1.44
N GLN A 83 13.77 -5.64 -0.85
CA GLN A 83 14.14 -6.93 -1.45
C GLN A 83 13.07 -7.47 -2.41
N PHE A 84 11.83 -6.99 -2.31
CA PHE A 84 10.71 -7.49 -3.09
C PHE A 84 10.82 -7.11 -4.57
N ARG A 85 11.29 -8.04 -5.39
CA ARG A 85 11.48 -7.91 -6.84
C ARG A 85 10.82 -9.07 -7.59
N PRO A 86 9.49 -9.05 -7.82
CA PRO A 86 8.87 -10.03 -8.70
C PRO A 86 9.32 -9.82 -10.15
N THR A 87 9.35 -10.91 -10.92
CA THR A 87 9.70 -10.85 -12.34
C THR A 87 8.46 -10.75 -13.23
N LEU A 88 8.61 -10.18 -14.43
CA LEU A 88 7.53 -10.14 -15.42
C LEU A 88 7.00 -11.55 -15.75
N ASP A 89 7.85 -12.57 -15.75
CA ASP A 89 7.41 -13.96 -16.01
C ASP A 89 6.55 -14.51 -14.86
N GLU A 90 6.84 -14.17 -13.61
CA GLU A 90 5.96 -14.51 -12.49
C GLU A 90 4.60 -13.79 -12.61
N LEU A 91 4.59 -12.55 -13.10
CA LEU A 91 3.36 -11.81 -13.41
C LEU A 91 2.57 -12.47 -14.54
N ARG A 92 3.23 -13.09 -15.52
CA ARG A 92 2.57 -13.77 -16.64
C ARG A 92 2.07 -15.17 -16.27
N ALA A 93 2.70 -15.85 -15.31
CA ALA A 93 2.34 -17.22 -14.91
C ALA A 93 0.86 -17.35 -14.47
N GLY A 94 0.20 -18.46 -14.84
CA GLY A 94 -1.21 -18.73 -14.50
C GLY A 94 -1.43 -19.12 -13.03
N GLY A 95 -2.65 -18.92 -12.52
CA GLY A 95 -3.01 -19.11 -11.11
C GLY A 95 -2.96 -20.57 -10.60
N GLY A 96 -2.71 -20.71 -9.29
CA GLY A 96 -2.66 -22.00 -8.59
C GLY A 96 -1.91 -21.93 -7.27
N GLY A 97 -2.50 -21.26 -6.28
CA GLY A 97 -1.88 -20.93 -4.99
C GLY A 97 -1.24 -19.54 -5.04
N ARG A 98 -1.36 -18.75 -3.95
CA ARG A 98 -0.77 -17.41 -3.79
C ARG A 98 0.49 -17.27 -4.65
N THR A 99 0.49 -16.32 -5.58
CA THR A 99 1.55 -16.17 -6.59
C THR A 99 2.92 -16.31 -5.92
N VAL A 100 3.86 -17.07 -6.48
CA VAL A 100 5.11 -17.49 -5.80
C VAL A 100 5.84 -16.31 -5.12
N PHE A 101 5.80 -15.12 -5.73
CA PHE A 101 6.37 -13.92 -5.13
C PHE A 101 5.59 -13.36 -3.93
N VAL A 102 4.26 -13.51 -3.86
CA VAL A 102 3.46 -13.13 -2.68
C VAL A 102 3.95 -13.92 -1.48
N ARG A 103 4.04 -15.24 -1.63
CA ARG A 103 4.65 -16.08 -0.60
C ARG A 103 6.09 -15.68 -0.30
N ARG A 104 6.89 -15.33 -1.31
CA ARG A 104 8.27 -14.86 -1.11
C ARG A 104 8.32 -13.57 -0.28
N PHE A 105 7.33 -12.68 -0.41
CA PHE A 105 7.20 -11.50 0.44
C PHE A 105 6.88 -11.89 1.88
N ASP A 106 5.88 -12.76 2.09
CA ASP A 106 5.50 -13.25 3.42
C ASP A 106 6.67 -13.95 4.12
N ASP A 107 7.33 -14.87 3.40
CA ASP A 107 8.51 -15.59 3.87
C ASP A 107 9.65 -14.62 4.24
N SER A 108 9.83 -13.52 3.48
CA SER A 108 10.87 -12.52 3.78
C SER A 108 10.68 -11.83 5.12
N LEU A 109 9.44 -11.51 5.50
CA LEU A 109 9.11 -11.01 6.83
C LEU A 109 9.21 -12.12 7.88
N GLY A 110 8.63 -13.29 7.59
CA GLY A 110 8.57 -14.43 8.50
C GLY A 110 9.95 -14.92 8.94
N ASP A 111 10.96 -14.83 8.06
CA ASP A 111 12.34 -15.24 8.32
C ASP A 111 13.17 -14.23 9.14
N MET A 112 12.64 -13.01 9.36
CA MET A 112 13.32 -12.01 10.20
C MET A 112 13.29 -12.41 11.68
N LEU A 113 14.43 -12.20 12.34
CA LEU A 113 14.64 -12.56 13.74
C LEU A 113 14.99 -11.33 14.57
N HIS A 114 14.35 -11.20 15.71
CA HIS A 114 14.67 -10.21 16.73
C HIS A 114 14.99 -10.96 18.03
N GLY A 115 16.17 -10.71 18.60
CA GLY A 115 16.65 -11.47 19.77
C GLY A 115 16.75 -12.99 19.54
N GLY A 116 16.92 -13.43 18.27
CA GLY A 116 16.95 -14.84 17.89
C GLY A 116 15.57 -15.52 17.80
N GLN A 117 14.47 -14.76 17.89
CA GLN A 117 13.10 -15.27 17.81
C GLN A 117 12.38 -14.69 16.59
N ARG A 118 11.49 -15.49 15.99
CA ARG A 118 10.59 -15.02 14.93
C ARG A 118 9.53 -14.12 15.55
N VAL A 119 9.39 -12.93 14.98
CA VAL A 119 8.43 -11.89 15.42
C VAL A 119 7.31 -11.67 14.41
N TRP A 120 7.44 -12.27 13.23
CA TRP A 120 6.46 -12.24 12.15
C TRP A 120 5.91 -13.63 11.89
N GLY A 121 4.63 -13.72 11.57
CA GLY A 121 4.03 -14.95 11.07
C GLY A 121 2.55 -14.79 10.75
N SER A 122 2.05 -15.69 9.90
CA SER A 122 0.60 -15.77 9.65
C SER A 122 -0.13 -16.14 10.94
N GLN A 123 -1.20 -15.41 11.26
CA GLN A 123 -1.84 -15.51 12.56
C GLN A 123 -3.35 -15.34 12.48
N ASN A 124 -4.07 -16.21 13.18
CA ASN A 124 -5.50 -16.01 13.46
C ASN A 124 -5.66 -15.48 14.88
N ILE A 125 -6.21 -14.28 15.04
CA ILE A 125 -6.46 -13.69 16.35
C ILE A 125 -7.88 -14.06 16.81
N THR A 126 -8.00 -14.55 18.04
CA THR A 126 -9.30 -14.86 18.67
C THR A 126 -9.62 -13.81 19.72
N ILE A 127 -10.80 -13.20 19.60
CA ILE A 127 -11.30 -12.22 20.56
C ILE A 127 -12.34 -12.93 21.44
N GLU A 128 -12.14 -12.89 22.76
CA GLU A 128 -13.08 -13.43 23.74
C GLU A 128 -13.54 -12.29 24.66
N LYS A 129 -14.85 -12.02 24.67
CA LYS A 129 -15.47 -11.04 25.57
C LYS A 129 -15.99 -11.76 26.80
N ARG A 130 -15.63 -11.25 27.97
CA ARG A 130 -16.05 -11.78 29.27
C ARG A 130 -16.79 -10.70 30.02
N ILE A 131 -17.92 -11.05 30.64
CA ILE A 131 -18.71 -10.14 31.46
C ILE A 131 -18.94 -10.82 32.80
N GLY A 132 -18.80 -10.06 33.87
CA GLY A 132 -19.20 -10.51 35.20
C GLY A 132 -18.91 -9.46 36.25
N PHE A 133 -19.08 -9.87 37.51
CA PHE A 133 -18.89 -9.02 38.68
C PHE A 133 -17.53 -9.33 39.33
N ASP A 134 -17.16 -8.58 40.37
CA ASP A 134 -15.82 -8.65 40.98
C ASP A 134 -15.42 -10.11 41.33
N GLY A 135 -14.43 -10.63 40.59
CA GLY A 135 -13.85 -11.97 40.79
C GLY A 135 -14.44 -13.09 39.93
N ASP A 136 -15.65 -12.92 39.40
CA ASP A 136 -16.35 -13.92 38.58
C ASP A 136 -16.74 -13.30 37.23
N ALA A 137 -16.05 -13.70 36.17
CA ALA A 137 -16.35 -13.29 34.80
C ALA A 137 -16.60 -14.51 33.92
N GLU A 138 -17.70 -14.51 33.18
CA GLU A 138 -18.09 -15.57 32.26
C GLU A 138 -17.86 -15.13 30.81
N PRO A 139 -17.42 -16.02 29.91
CA PRO A 139 -17.32 -15.71 28.49
C PRO A 139 -18.71 -15.54 27.89
N VAL A 140 -18.99 -14.36 27.33
CA VAL A 140 -20.26 -14.05 26.65
C VAL A 140 -20.15 -14.12 25.13
N SER A 141 -18.94 -14.05 24.59
CA SER A 141 -18.67 -14.17 23.16
C SER A 141 -17.24 -14.64 22.93
N LYS A 142 -17.04 -15.50 21.93
CA LYS A 142 -15.72 -15.92 21.45
C LYS A 142 -15.76 -16.02 19.94
N VAL A 143 -14.99 -15.18 19.27
CA VAL A 143 -14.98 -15.08 17.80
C VAL A 143 -13.54 -15.18 17.33
N ARG A 144 -13.28 -16.08 16.38
CA ARG A 144 -12.02 -16.15 15.66
C ARG A 144 -12.10 -15.21 14.46
N GLY A 145 -11.15 -14.27 14.38
CA GLY A 145 -11.03 -13.33 13.26
C GLY A 145 -10.54 -14.00 11.99
N HIS A 146 -10.35 -13.21 10.94
CA HIS A 146 -9.70 -13.67 9.73
C HIS A 146 -8.20 -13.90 9.98
N GLU A 147 -7.60 -14.81 9.21
CA GLU A 147 -6.15 -15.01 9.23
C GLU A 147 -5.48 -13.79 8.61
N ILE A 148 -4.50 -13.24 9.31
CA ILE A 148 -3.63 -12.18 8.80
C ILE A 148 -2.48 -12.87 8.07
N ASP A 149 -2.18 -12.46 6.84
CA ASP A 149 -1.07 -13.02 6.06
C ASP A 149 0.25 -12.92 6.86
N MET A 150 0.56 -11.74 7.41
CA MET A 150 1.71 -11.54 8.30
C MET A 150 1.36 -10.63 9.50
N PHE A 151 1.44 -11.17 10.72
CA PHE A 151 1.33 -10.42 11.96
C PHE A 151 2.71 -10.26 12.61
N GLY A 152 3.15 -9.02 12.78
CA GLY A 152 4.37 -8.63 13.47
C GLY A 152 4.07 -8.28 14.93
N SER A 153 4.63 -9.03 15.88
CA SER A 153 4.46 -8.76 17.31
C SER A 153 5.05 -7.40 17.70
N GLY A 154 4.36 -6.66 18.58
CA GLY A 154 4.84 -5.37 19.08
C GLY A 154 6.20 -5.47 19.77
N SER A 155 6.33 -6.39 20.72
CA SER A 155 7.60 -6.79 21.33
C SER A 155 7.58 -8.26 21.71
N LEU A 156 8.76 -8.83 22.03
CA LEU A 156 8.86 -10.21 22.50
C LEU A 156 8.14 -10.46 23.83
N ALA A 157 8.12 -9.45 24.72
CA ALA A 157 7.47 -9.55 26.03
C ALA A 157 5.97 -9.21 25.98
N GLN A 158 5.59 -8.29 25.09
CA GLN A 158 4.23 -7.81 24.90
C GLN A 158 3.91 -7.84 23.40
N PRO A 159 3.29 -8.93 22.90
CA PRO A 159 3.07 -9.11 21.46
C PRO A 159 1.99 -8.18 20.89
N PHE A 160 1.14 -7.61 21.75
CA PHE A 160 0.06 -6.71 21.39
C PHE A 160 0.28 -5.30 21.99
N PRO A 161 -0.16 -4.24 21.29
CA PRO A 161 -0.60 -4.26 19.90
C PRO A 161 0.55 -4.61 18.94
N GLY A 162 0.24 -5.31 17.85
CA GLY A 162 1.20 -5.62 16.78
C GLY A 162 0.95 -4.81 15.50
N VAL A 163 1.62 -5.21 14.42
CA VAL A 163 1.43 -4.68 13.07
C VAL A 163 0.91 -5.80 12.19
N ALA A 164 -0.19 -5.57 11.48
CA ALA A 164 -0.74 -6.54 10.53
C ALA A 164 -0.40 -6.14 9.09
N VAL A 165 -0.02 -7.09 8.25
CA VAL A 165 0.31 -6.88 6.84
C VAL A 165 -0.46 -7.88 5.99
N GLU A 166 -1.16 -7.38 4.97
CA GLU A 166 -1.89 -8.17 3.97
C GLU A 166 -1.36 -7.86 2.56
N MET A 167 -1.08 -8.88 1.76
CA MET A 167 -0.62 -8.74 0.37
C MET A 167 -1.74 -9.09 -0.61
N GLU A 168 -2.35 -8.06 -1.17
CA GLU A 168 -3.49 -8.17 -2.08
C GLU A 168 -3.07 -7.97 -3.55
N TRP A 169 -2.81 -9.07 -4.26
CA TRP A 169 -2.22 -9.03 -5.60
C TRP A 169 -3.19 -9.16 -6.78
N ASN A 170 -4.15 -10.10 -6.75
CA ASN A 170 -5.08 -10.32 -7.88
C ASN A 170 -6.36 -11.07 -7.43
N ASN A 171 -6.78 -10.83 -6.19
CA ASN A 171 -8.02 -11.39 -5.66
C ASN A 171 -9.22 -10.59 -6.16
N LYS A 172 -10.44 -11.08 -5.90
CA LYS A 172 -11.65 -10.33 -6.21
C LYS A 172 -11.83 -9.17 -5.23
N ASP A 173 -12.49 -8.10 -5.68
CA ASP A 173 -12.80 -6.90 -4.90
C ASP A 173 -13.26 -7.10 -3.44
N PRO A 174 -14.09 -8.10 -3.06
CA PRO A 174 -14.54 -8.27 -1.66
C PRO A 174 -13.43 -8.55 -0.63
N PHE A 175 -12.21 -8.86 -1.09
CA PHE A 175 -11.08 -9.15 -0.22
C PHE A 175 -10.63 -7.88 0.54
N PHE A 176 -10.58 -6.72 -0.13
CA PHE A 176 -10.28 -5.46 0.56
C PHE A 176 -11.29 -5.15 1.66
N ASP A 177 -12.59 -5.34 1.39
CA ASP A 177 -13.63 -5.06 2.38
C ASP A 177 -13.47 -5.98 3.61
N ARG A 178 -13.14 -7.26 3.39
CA ARG A 178 -12.86 -8.23 4.45
C ARG A 178 -11.65 -7.81 5.29
N ASP A 179 -10.54 -7.47 4.65
CA ASP A 179 -9.28 -7.17 5.36
C ASP A 179 -9.39 -5.85 6.13
N LEU A 180 -10.02 -4.84 5.54
CA LEU A 180 -10.31 -3.56 6.20
C LEU A 180 -11.23 -3.73 7.42
N ILE A 181 -12.29 -4.57 7.31
CA ILE A 181 -13.16 -4.88 8.45
C ILE A 181 -12.38 -5.63 9.54
N ASN A 182 -11.51 -6.57 9.16
CA ASN A 182 -10.68 -7.31 10.10
C ASN A 182 -9.73 -6.37 10.85
N PHE A 183 -9.01 -5.49 10.13
CA PHE A 183 -8.12 -4.49 10.73
C PHE A 183 -8.86 -3.54 11.66
N GLN A 184 -10.06 -3.09 11.30
CA GLN A 184 -10.89 -2.26 12.17
C GLN A 184 -11.20 -2.98 13.49
N ALA A 185 -11.65 -4.23 13.43
CA ALA A 185 -12.00 -5.01 14.62
C ALA A 185 -10.76 -5.27 15.51
N LEU A 186 -9.64 -5.65 14.89
CA LEU A 186 -8.40 -5.94 15.62
C LEU A 186 -7.81 -4.69 16.27
N HIS A 187 -7.84 -3.55 15.61
CA HIS A 187 -7.39 -2.29 16.20
C HIS A 187 -8.29 -1.87 17.37
N HIS A 188 -9.62 -1.98 17.19
CA HIS A 188 -10.57 -1.63 18.24
C HIS A 188 -10.38 -2.43 19.53
N GLU A 189 -9.99 -3.70 19.42
CA GLU A 189 -9.71 -4.57 20.56
C GLU A 189 -8.23 -4.50 21.04
N GLY A 190 -7.42 -3.60 20.47
CA GLY A 190 -6.02 -3.39 20.86
C GLY A 190 -5.04 -4.46 20.39
N ALA A 191 -5.45 -5.32 19.45
CA ALA A 191 -4.59 -6.38 18.91
C ALA A 191 -3.59 -5.86 17.87
N ILE A 192 -3.95 -4.83 17.10
CA ILE A 192 -3.02 -4.16 16.16
C ILE A 192 -3.00 -2.66 16.42
N ALA A 193 -1.84 -2.04 16.22
CA ALA A 193 -1.69 -0.60 16.18
C ALA A 193 -1.82 -0.07 14.74
N VAL A 194 -1.32 -0.83 13.76
CA VAL A 194 -1.32 -0.45 12.35
C VAL A 194 -1.67 -1.65 11.48
N GLY A 195 -2.52 -1.42 10.48
CA GLY A 195 -2.72 -2.33 9.35
C GLY A 195 -1.96 -1.85 8.11
N VAL A 196 -1.33 -2.76 7.39
CA VAL A 196 -0.60 -2.48 6.15
C VAL A 196 -1.22 -3.30 5.03
N ILE A 197 -1.56 -2.66 3.91
CA ILE A 197 -2.00 -3.35 2.71
C ILE A 197 -0.99 -3.08 1.60
N VAL A 198 -0.39 -4.15 1.08
CA VAL A 198 0.45 -4.11 -0.10
C VAL A 198 -0.35 -4.59 -1.30
N THR A 199 -0.36 -3.82 -2.39
CA THR A 199 -1.13 -4.14 -3.59
C THR A 199 -0.44 -3.63 -4.85
N ARG A 200 -1.05 -3.80 -6.03
CA ARG A 200 -0.58 -3.19 -7.28
C ARG A 200 -0.84 -1.69 -7.27
N GLY A 201 0.20 -0.91 -7.55
CA GLY A 201 0.12 0.54 -7.73
C GLY A 201 -0.62 0.94 -9.00
N PRO A 202 -1.07 2.21 -9.10
CA PRO A 202 -1.81 2.72 -10.25
C PRO A 202 -1.02 2.63 -11.56
N GLU A 203 0.27 2.95 -11.58
CA GLU A 203 1.06 2.93 -12.82
C GLU A 203 1.29 1.49 -13.28
N LEU A 204 1.63 0.60 -12.35
CA LEU A 204 1.77 -0.82 -12.66
C LEU A 204 0.46 -1.41 -13.19
N GLN A 205 -0.67 -1.10 -12.55
CA GLN A 205 -1.97 -1.59 -12.99
C GLN A 205 -2.34 -1.06 -14.38
N SER A 206 -2.13 0.24 -14.63
CA SER A 206 -2.34 0.85 -15.93
C SER A 206 -1.50 0.15 -17.00
N LEU A 207 -0.21 -0.09 -16.72
CA LEU A 207 0.71 -0.76 -17.64
C LEU A 207 0.23 -2.17 -17.99
N ILE A 208 -0.04 -3.02 -16.99
CA ILE A 208 -0.23 -4.47 -17.22
C ILE A 208 -1.63 -4.89 -17.64
N SER A 209 -2.67 -4.10 -17.34
CA SER A 209 -4.08 -4.45 -17.56
C SER A 209 -4.45 -4.73 -19.03
N GLY A 210 -3.77 -4.12 -19.98
CA GLY A 210 -3.95 -4.32 -21.42
C GLY A 210 -2.83 -5.07 -22.12
N VAL A 211 -1.85 -5.58 -21.35
CA VAL A 211 -0.61 -6.15 -21.87
C VAL A 211 -0.49 -7.62 -21.49
N ILE A 212 -0.67 -7.94 -20.20
CA ILE A 212 -0.47 -9.30 -19.71
C ILE A 212 -1.75 -10.13 -19.88
N ARG A 213 -1.63 -11.23 -20.62
CA ARG A 213 -2.74 -12.13 -20.94
C ARG A 213 -2.71 -13.43 -20.14
N SER A 214 -3.90 -13.88 -19.76
CA SER A 214 -4.15 -15.21 -19.19
C SER A 214 -4.21 -16.28 -20.28
N ARG A 215 -4.22 -17.55 -19.87
CA ARG A 215 -4.17 -18.72 -20.76
C ARG A 215 -5.36 -18.82 -21.73
N ASP A 216 -6.51 -18.37 -21.29
CA ASP A 216 -7.75 -18.30 -22.07
C ASP A 216 -7.73 -17.15 -23.10
N GLY A 217 -6.64 -16.38 -23.18
CA GLY A 217 -6.47 -15.28 -24.13
C GLY A 217 -7.06 -13.95 -23.65
N GLY A 218 -7.72 -13.93 -22.48
CA GLY A 218 -8.16 -12.70 -21.82
C GLY A 218 -7.01 -11.91 -21.20
N PHE A 219 -7.27 -10.70 -20.74
CA PHE A 219 -6.32 -9.93 -19.95
C PHE A 219 -6.37 -10.37 -18.48
N LYS A 220 -5.20 -10.65 -17.90
CA LYS A 220 -5.09 -11.24 -16.56
C LYS A 220 -5.49 -10.26 -15.45
N TYR A 221 -5.20 -8.98 -15.66
CA TYR A 221 -5.28 -7.93 -14.62
C TYR A 221 -6.41 -6.94 -14.91
N GLY A 222 -7.63 -7.45 -14.87
CA GLY A 222 -8.84 -6.67 -15.11
C GLY A 222 -9.24 -5.75 -13.95
N SER A 223 -10.22 -4.90 -14.21
CA SER A 223 -10.74 -3.92 -13.25
C SER A 223 -11.47 -4.53 -12.05
N SER A 224 -11.80 -5.82 -12.06
CA SER A 224 -12.53 -6.53 -10.98
C SER A 224 -11.62 -7.22 -9.96
N SER A 225 -10.33 -6.90 -10.00
CA SER A 225 -9.30 -7.45 -9.13
C SER A 225 -8.72 -6.40 -8.19
N THR A 226 -8.12 -6.82 -7.07
CA THR A 226 -7.55 -5.92 -6.05
C THR A 226 -6.35 -5.11 -6.57
N HIS A 227 -6.47 -3.77 -6.57
CA HIS A 227 -5.41 -2.81 -6.92
C HIS A 227 -5.68 -1.45 -6.25
N TRP A 228 -4.70 -0.55 -6.31
CA TRP A 228 -4.75 0.78 -5.69
C TRP A 228 -6.06 1.55 -5.92
N ASP A 229 -6.49 1.70 -7.18
CA ASP A 229 -7.70 2.48 -7.53
C ASP A 229 -9.01 1.87 -7.01
N LYS A 230 -8.97 0.61 -6.53
CA LYS A 230 -10.07 -0.02 -5.81
C LYS A 230 -9.97 0.17 -4.30
N LEU A 231 -8.76 0.18 -3.76
CA LEU A 231 -8.52 0.31 -2.34
C LEU A 231 -8.81 1.73 -1.85
N ILE A 232 -8.22 2.75 -2.47
CA ILE A 232 -8.26 4.12 -1.98
C ILE A 232 -9.69 4.67 -1.82
N PRO A 233 -10.61 4.50 -2.80
CA PRO A 233 -11.98 4.96 -2.62
C PRO A 233 -12.71 4.29 -1.45
N ARG A 234 -12.43 3.00 -1.17
CA ARG A 234 -13.06 2.27 -0.05
C ARG A 234 -12.62 2.83 1.28
N VAL A 235 -11.32 3.09 1.44
CA VAL A 235 -10.76 3.68 2.66
C VAL A 235 -11.30 5.10 2.87
N ASN A 236 -11.30 5.92 1.81
CA ASN A 236 -11.84 7.28 1.87
C ASN A 236 -13.36 7.33 2.15
N LEU A 237 -14.10 6.24 1.88
CA LEU A 237 -15.51 6.09 2.27
C LEU A 237 -15.70 5.60 3.72
N GLY A 238 -14.61 5.42 4.48
CA GLY A 238 -14.62 4.96 5.87
C GLY A 238 -14.22 3.50 6.07
N GLY A 239 -13.80 2.79 5.01
CA GLY A 239 -13.23 1.45 5.11
C GLY A 239 -12.02 1.43 6.04
N GLY A 240 -11.95 0.42 6.92
CA GLY A 240 -10.90 0.32 7.95
C GLY A 240 -11.26 1.04 9.26
N GLY A 241 -12.37 1.79 9.29
CA GLY A 241 -12.86 2.47 10.48
C GLY A 241 -11.80 3.40 11.07
N GLU A 242 -11.50 3.24 12.35
CA GLU A 242 -10.53 4.06 13.09
C GLU A 242 -9.09 3.52 13.05
N CYS A 243 -8.86 2.37 12.41
CA CYS A 243 -7.53 1.79 12.33
C CYS A 243 -6.57 2.70 11.52
N PRO A 244 -5.35 2.99 12.02
CA PRO A 244 -4.28 3.56 11.24
C PRO A 244 -3.82 2.58 10.16
N LEU A 245 -3.79 3.06 8.91
CA LEU A 245 -3.45 2.23 7.75
C LEU A 245 -2.31 2.81 6.93
N LEU A 246 -1.37 1.94 6.57
CA LEU A 246 -0.36 2.19 5.54
C LEU A 246 -0.72 1.40 4.28
N PHE A 247 -0.75 2.07 3.14
CA PHE A 247 -0.99 1.48 1.83
C PHE A 247 0.27 1.56 0.99
N VAL A 248 0.61 0.45 0.35
CA VAL A 248 1.80 0.31 -0.48
C VAL A 248 1.40 -0.21 -1.85
N GLY A 249 1.44 0.65 -2.86
CA GLY A 249 1.22 0.31 -4.27
C GLY A 249 2.55 -0.02 -4.96
N ILE A 250 2.73 -1.27 -5.39
CA ILE A 250 3.90 -1.71 -6.14
C ILE A 250 3.89 -1.08 -7.53
N GLU A 251 4.95 -0.36 -7.90
CA GLU A 251 5.08 0.29 -9.22
C GLU A 251 6.03 -0.44 -10.18
N PRO A 252 6.02 -0.12 -11.50
CA PRO A 252 6.79 -0.85 -12.51
C PRO A 252 8.28 -1.03 -12.17
N GLY A 253 8.91 -0.05 -11.52
CA GLY A 253 10.31 -0.11 -11.12
C GLY A 253 10.65 -1.26 -10.15
N ARG A 254 9.65 -1.90 -9.52
CA ARG A 254 9.84 -3.11 -8.69
C ARG A 254 9.84 -4.40 -9.48
N ILE A 255 9.40 -4.38 -10.73
CA ILE A 255 9.23 -5.59 -11.54
C ILE A 255 10.47 -5.81 -12.41
N SER A 256 11.14 -6.94 -12.25
CA SER A 256 12.30 -7.29 -13.07
C SER A 256 11.86 -7.69 -14.48
N GLY A 257 12.51 -7.12 -15.51
CA GLY A 257 12.20 -7.37 -16.91
C GLY A 257 10.94 -6.65 -17.42
N ILE A 258 10.50 -5.60 -16.72
CA ILE A 258 9.27 -4.87 -17.04
C ILE A 258 9.33 -4.11 -18.39
N ASP A 259 10.53 -3.87 -18.93
CA ASP A 259 10.73 -3.15 -20.19
C ASP A 259 9.93 -3.76 -21.35
N LEU A 260 9.82 -5.09 -21.39
CA LEU A 260 8.99 -5.77 -22.38
C LEU A 260 7.51 -5.38 -22.30
N ALA A 261 6.99 -5.12 -21.10
CA ALA A 261 5.61 -4.64 -20.94
C ALA A 261 5.45 -3.21 -21.44
N PHE A 262 6.46 -2.35 -21.23
CA PHE A 262 6.48 -0.99 -21.78
C PHE A 262 6.54 -1.00 -23.31
N GLU A 263 7.39 -1.84 -23.90
CA GLU A 263 7.48 -2.01 -25.36
C GLU A 263 6.14 -2.44 -25.96
N VAL A 264 5.51 -3.46 -25.38
CA VAL A 264 4.19 -3.92 -25.83
C VAL A 264 3.12 -2.86 -25.65
N ARG A 265 3.14 -2.10 -24.55
CA ARG A 265 2.21 -0.99 -24.32
C ARG A 265 2.38 0.09 -25.38
N ALA A 266 3.60 0.54 -25.66
CA ALA A 266 3.85 1.56 -26.68
C ALA A 266 3.31 1.15 -28.05
N MET A 267 3.53 -0.09 -28.47
CA MET A 267 2.98 -0.60 -29.75
C MET A 267 1.45 -0.71 -29.75
N LEU A 268 0.83 -0.99 -28.60
CA LEU A 268 -0.63 -0.98 -28.47
C LEU A 268 -1.18 0.45 -28.51
N ASP A 269 -0.46 1.41 -27.93
CA ASP A 269 -0.83 2.82 -27.94
C ASP A 269 -0.76 3.39 -29.37
N GLU A 270 0.24 3.00 -30.18
CA GLU A 270 0.28 3.31 -31.62
C GLU A 270 -0.95 2.77 -32.37
N ALA A 271 -1.39 1.56 -32.04
CA ALA A 271 -2.59 0.99 -32.63
C ALA A 271 -3.85 1.75 -32.19
N ASP A 272 -3.94 2.14 -30.92
CA ASP A 272 -5.06 2.91 -30.40
C ASP A 272 -5.07 4.35 -30.96
N GLU A 273 -3.91 4.95 -31.20
CA GLU A 273 -3.76 6.23 -31.90
C GLU A 273 -4.25 6.12 -33.35
N LEU A 274 -3.79 5.12 -34.11
CA LEU A 274 -4.32 4.85 -35.45
C LEU A 274 -5.83 4.69 -35.44
N ARG A 275 -6.38 4.01 -34.42
CA ARG A 275 -7.84 3.86 -34.27
C ARG A 275 -8.55 5.17 -33.95
N ALA A 276 -7.90 6.12 -33.28
CA ALA A 276 -8.46 7.44 -33.02
C ALA A 276 -8.38 8.35 -34.25
N THR A 277 -7.27 8.30 -35.00
CA THR A 277 -6.93 9.25 -36.07
C THR A 277 -7.07 8.67 -37.49
N TRP A 278 -7.61 7.46 -37.66
CA TRP A 278 -7.66 6.77 -38.97
C TRP A 278 -8.22 7.61 -40.12
N ARG A 279 -9.12 8.57 -39.84
CA ARG A 279 -9.71 9.46 -40.85
C ARG A 279 -8.71 10.40 -41.52
N GLU A 280 -7.54 10.58 -40.94
CA GLU A 280 -6.44 11.37 -41.52
C GLU A 280 -5.75 10.64 -42.67
N SER A 281 -5.74 9.30 -42.63
CA SER A 281 -5.02 8.45 -43.60
C SER A 281 -5.93 7.54 -44.43
N TYR A 282 -7.19 7.35 -44.03
CA TYR A 282 -8.13 6.41 -44.67
C TYR A 282 -9.54 6.99 -44.79
N SER A 283 -10.24 6.63 -45.87
CA SER A 283 -11.63 7.08 -46.12
C SER A 283 -12.68 6.23 -45.39
N HIS A 284 -12.42 4.95 -45.16
CA HIS A 284 -13.27 4.06 -44.38
C HIS A 284 -12.49 3.26 -43.34
N TRP A 285 -13.13 2.96 -42.20
CA TRP A 285 -12.50 2.14 -41.15
C TRP A 285 -12.09 0.75 -41.65
N GLY A 286 -12.84 0.18 -42.60
CA GLY A 286 -12.52 -1.11 -43.21
C GLY A 286 -11.13 -1.15 -43.85
N ASP A 287 -10.64 -0.01 -44.36
CA ASP A 287 -9.34 0.12 -45.01
C ASP A 287 -8.20 0.29 -43.98
N ALA A 288 -8.48 0.96 -42.85
CA ALA A 288 -7.54 1.13 -41.75
C ALA A 288 -7.42 -0.11 -40.85
N LYS A 289 -8.49 -0.91 -40.76
CA LYS A 289 -8.61 -2.05 -39.85
C LYS A 289 -7.49 -3.09 -40.02
N PRO A 290 -7.04 -3.48 -41.23
CA PRO A 290 -5.94 -4.43 -41.40
C PRO A 290 -4.62 -3.95 -40.79
N ALA A 291 -4.31 -2.66 -40.91
CA ALA A 291 -3.11 -2.05 -40.33
C ALA A 291 -3.21 -2.02 -38.79
N TYR A 292 -4.36 -1.59 -38.26
CA TYR A 292 -4.65 -1.65 -36.83
C TYR A 292 -4.52 -3.08 -36.26
N ASP A 293 -5.14 -4.07 -36.91
CA ASP A 293 -5.06 -5.45 -36.46
C ASP A 293 -3.62 -5.99 -36.55
N ALA A 294 -2.83 -5.56 -37.54
CA ALA A 294 -1.44 -5.97 -37.69
C ALA A 294 -0.57 -5.44 -36.55
N LEU A 295 -0.68 -4.15 -36.21
CA LEU A 295 0.02 -3.53 -35.08
C LEU A 295 -0.30 -4.28 -33.78
N ARG A 296 -1.60 -4.51 -33.50
CA ARG A 296 -2.01 -5.24 -32.30
C ARG A 296 -1.51 -6.68 -32.27
N ARG A 297 -1.55 -7.39 -33.40
CA ARG A 297 -1.01 -8.76 -33.49
C ARG A 297 0.49 -8.79 -33.24
N GLN A 298 1.23 -7.82 -33.76
CA GLN A 298 2.67 -7.72 -33.54
C GLN A 298 2.99 -7.44 -32.07
N ALA A 299 2.35 -6.42 -31.47
CA ALA A 299 2.52 -6.07 -30.07
C ALA A 299 2.23 -7.25 -29.14
N LEU A 300 1.03 -7.85 -29.28
CA LEU A 300 0.64 -9.00 -28.48
C LEU A 300 1.47 -10.26 -28.81
N GLY A 301 2.10 -10.32 -29.99
CA GLY A 301 3.01 -11.39 -30.38
C GLY A 301 4.31 -11.40 -29.56
N LEU A 302 4.78 -10.24 -29.10
CA LEU A 302 5.96 -10.12 -28.24
C LEU A 302 5.71 -10.69 -26.83
N MET A 303 4.47 -10.61 -26.36
CA MET A 303 4.06 -11.16 -25.06
C MET A 303 2.90 -12.16 -25.22
N PRO A 304 3.20 -13.40 -25.68
CA PRO A 304 2.21 -14.45 -25.75
C PRO A 304 1.74 -14.84 -24.33
N PRO A 305 0.53 -15.41 -24.19
CA PRO A 305 0.08 -15.98 -22.92
C PRO A 305 1.11 -16.97 -22.37
N ALA A 306 1.34 -16.97 -21.05
CA ALA A 306 2.28 -17.91 -20.46
C ALA A 306 1.80 -19.36 -20.62
N VAL A 307 2.62 -20.17 -21.28
CA VAL A 307 2.47 -21.62 -21.36
C VAL A 307 3.12 -22.23 -20.11
N ASP A 308 2.47 -23.19 -19.44
CA ASP A 308 3.03 -23.85 -18.27
C ASP A 308 4.39 -24.52 -18.60
N ILE A 309 5.49 -23.99 -18.06
CA ILE A 309 6.81 -24.63 -18.20
C ILE A 309 6.93 -25.85 -17.26
N HIS A 310 6.02 -26.05 -16.31
CA HIS A 310 6.11 -27.08 -15.27
C HIS A 310 5.26 -28.35 -15.47
N ARG A 311 4.93 -28.73 -16.71
CA ARG A 311 4.32 -30.04 -17.01
C ARG A 311 5.14 -30.98 -17.89
N ARG A 312 6.42 -30.69 -18.14
CA ARG A 312 7.37 -31.67 -18.71
C ARG A 312 8.15 -32.33 -17.57
N GLY A 313 7.53 -33.31 -16.92
CA GLY A 313 8.18 -34.06 -15.82
C GLY A 313 7.20 -34.77 -14.89
N ARG A 314 6.33 -35.62 -15.44
CA ARG A 314 5.78 -36.80 -14.74
C ARG A 314 5.69 -37.92 -15.75
#